data_AF-A0A939FEQ3-F1
#
_entry.id   AF-A0A939FEQ3-F1
#
_cell.length_a   1.000
_cell.length_b   1.000
_cell.length_c   1.000
_cell.angle_alpha   90.00
_cell.angle_beta   90.00
_cell.angle_gamma   90.00
#
_symmetry.space_group_name_H-M   'P 1'
#
loop_
_entity.id
_entity.type
_entity.pdbx_description
1 polymer ?
#
loop_
_entity_poly.entity_id
_entity_poly.type
_entity_poly.pdbx_seq_one_letter_code
_entity_poly.pdbx_strand_id
1 'polypeptide(L)'
;MSNVSDGQNWGVGAAGSPTATPVLKNGWPARETTHLWVVNSVGIVEYTGHTLLVVVLTDGQPTLETGISLVEQTATTLVHALVDGA
;
A
#
# COMPACT_ATOMS: atom_id res chain seq x y z
N MET A 1 3.84 -8.20 -11.55
CA MET A 1 3.01 -7.44 -10.59
C MET A 1 2.04 -6.47 -11.27
N SER A 2 2.00 -6.36 -12.61
CA SER A 2 1.11 -5.44 -13.33
C SER A 2 -0.28 -6.02 -13.69
N ASN A 3 -0.53 -7.30 -13.39
CA ASN A 3 -1.84 -7.93 -13.55
C ASN A 3 -2.49 -8.06 -12.17
N VAL A 4 -3.08 -6.97 -11.69
CA VAL A 4 -3.71 -6.86 -10.37
C VAL A 4 -5.21 -7.09 -10.53
N SER A 5 -5.76 -8.09 -9.84
CA SER A 5 -7.21 -8.30 -9.78
C SER A 5 -7.89 -7.20 -8.99
N ASP A 6 -9.15 -6.87 -9.29
CA ASP A 6 -9.91 -5.82 -8.60
C ASP A 6 -9.88 -5.95 -7.07
N GLY A 7 -10.04 -7.17 -6.53
CA GLY A 7 -9.98 -7.43 -5.08
C GLY A 7 -8.61 -7.24 -4.43
N GLN A 8 -7.57 -6.98 -5.22
CA GLN A 8 -6.21 -6.68 -4.78
C GLN A 8 -5.77 -5.27 -5.19
N ASN A 9 -6.64 -4.46 -5.79
CA ASN A 9 -6.32 -3.10 -6.19
C ASN A 9 -6.52 -2.11 -5.02
N TRP A 10 -5.67 -2.24 -4.01
CA TRP A 10 -5.58 -1.41 -2.82
C TRP A 10 -4.12 -1.32 -2.35
N GLY A 11 -3.82 -0.41 -1.43
CA GLY A 11 -2.49 -0.33 -0.80
C GLY A 11 -1.61 0.77 -1.38
N VAL A 12 -0.32 0.51 -1.63
CA VAL A 12 0.64 1.61 -1.94
C VAL A 12 0.30 2.39 -3.22
N GLY A 13 -0.48 1.81 -4.13
CA GLY A 13 -0.98 2.49 -5.32
C GLY A 13 -1.89 3.70 -5.02
N ALA A 14 -2.49 3.77 -3.83
CA ALA A 14 -3.31 4.90 -3.40
C ALA A 14 -2.54 6.23 -3.31
N ALA A 15 -1.20 6.18 -3.23
CA ALA A 15 -0.33 7.34 -3.22
C ALA A 15 0.01 7.86 -4.63
N GLY A 16 -0.34 7.11 -5.68
CA GLY A 16 0.02 7.42 -7.06
C GLY A 16 -1.09 8.11 -7.85
N SER A 17 -0.82 8.37 -9.12
CA SER A 17 -1.83 8.85 -10.06
C SER A 17 -3.00 7.86 -10.20
N PRO A 18 -4.26 8.32 -10.17
CA PRO A 18 -5.44 7.46 -10.34
C PRO A 18 -5.55 6.86 -11.75
N THR A 19 -4.77 7.36 -12.72
CA THR A 19 -4.72 6.83 -14.09
C THR A 19 -3.55 5.88 -14.33
N ALA A 20 -2.65 5.70 -13.36
CA ALA A 20 -1.52 4.80 -13.49
C ALA A 20 -1.99 3.33 -13.49
N THR A 21 -1.32 2.50 -14.29
CA THR A 21 -1.55 1.06 -14.23
C THR A 21 -1.04 0.51 -12.89
N PRO A 22 -1.88 -0.20 -12.10
CA PRO A 22 -1.44 -0.75 -10.83
C PRO A 22 -0.30 -1.76 -11.00
N VAL A 23 0.78 -1.57 -10.23
CA VAL A 23 1.88 -2.53 -10.12
C VAL A 23 2.06 -2.87 -8.65
N LEU A 24 1.33 -3.90 -8.19
CA LEU A 24 1.18 -4.18 -6.77
C LEU A 24 1.41 -5.66 -6.45
N LYS A 25 1.87 -5.90 -5.22
CA LYS A 25 1.73 -7.18 -4.53
C LYS A 25 1.36 -6.92 -3.08
N ASN A 26 0.21 -7.47 -2.69
CA ASN A 26 -0.33 -7.34 -1.35
C ASN A 26 -0.21 -8.65 -0.57
N GLY A 27 -0.24 -8.56 0.75
CA GLY A 27 -0.26 -9.70 1.68
C GLY A 27 -1.00 -9.37 2.96
N TRP A 28 -1.81 -10.29 3.47
CA TRP A 28 -2.69 -10.04 4.61
C TRP A 28 -2.91 -11.27 5.52
N PRO A 29 -1.87 -11.94 6.04
CA PRO A 29 -2.08 -13.06 6.94
C PRO A 29 -2.58 -12.59 8.31
N ALA A 30 -3.60 -13.27 8.85
CA ALA A 30 -3.94 -13.16 10.26
C ALA A 30 -2.97 -14.02 11.09
N ARG A 31 -2.51 -13.50 12.23
CA ARG A 31 -1.68 -14.23 13.18
C ARG A 31 -2.54 -15.23 13.94
N GLU A 32 -2.13 -16.49 13.99
CA GLU A 32 -2.91 -17.54 14.65
C GLU A 32 -3.06 -17.32 16.17
N THR A 33 -2.03 -16.76 16.83
CA THR A 33 -1.99 -16.63 18.29
C THR A 33 -2.69 -15.39 18.82
N THR A 34 -2.61 -14.26 18.09
CA THR A 34 -3.20 -12.99 18.51
C THR A 34 -4.51 -12.67 17.79
N HIS A 35 -4.80 -13.38 16.69
CA HIS A 35 -5.88 -13.09 15.77
C HIS A 35 -5.82 -11.68 15.14
N LEU A 36 -4.68 -11.00 15.24
CA LEU A 36 -4.43 -9.70 14.63
C LEU A 36 -3.86 -9.87 13.22
N TRP A 37 -4.08 -8.87 12.38
CA TRP A 37 -3.67 -8.89 10.99
C TRP A 37 -2.30 -8.25 10.80
N VAL A 38 -1.46 -8.94 10.02
CA VAL A 38 -0.36 -8.33 9.28
C VAL A 38 -0.95 -7.91 7.95
N VAL A 39 -0.80 -6.65 7.57
CA VAL A 39 -1.22 -6.16 6.24
C VAL A 39 -0.05 -5.45 5.60
N ASN A 40 0.29 -5.84 4.38
CA ASN A 40 1.40 -5.29 3.61
C ASN A 40 1.01 -5.04 2.16
N SER A 41 1.70 -4.06 1.58
CA SER A 41 1.62 -3.75 0.16
C SER A 41 2.99 -3.27 -0.33
N VAL A 42 3.40 -3.78 -1.48
CA VAL A 42 4.60 -3.36 -2.22
C VAL A 42 4.23 -3.05 -3.67
N GLY A 43 4.84 -2.02 -4.23
CA GLY A 43 4.54 -1.66 -5.62
C GLY A 43 5.35 -0.49 -6.15
N ILE A 44 5.11 -0.21 -7.44
CA ILE A 44 5.61 0.98 -8.11
C ILE A 44 4.52 2.05 -8.06
N VAL A 45 4.91 3.25 -7.63
CA VAL A 45 4.04 4.43 -7.51
C VAL A 45 4.58 5.53 -8.41
N GLU A 46 3.73 6.02 -9.30
CA GLU A 46 4.02 7.20 -10.11
C GLU A 46 3.35 8.42 -9.47
N TYR A 47 4.16 9.39 -9.05
CA TYR A 47 3.67 10.61 -8.41
C TYR A 47 4.50 11.82 -8.89
N THR A 48 3.81 12.85 -9.40
CA THR A 48 4.40 14.13 -9.86
C THR A 48 5.65 14.01 -10.77
N GLY A 49 5.72 12.95 -11.59
CA GLY A 49 6.83 12.70 -12.51
C GLY A 49 7.96 11.85 -11.91
N HIS A 50 7.81 11.39 -10.67
CA HIS A 50 8.72 10.46 -10.00
C HIS A 50 8.16 9.04 -10.01
N THR A 51 9.04 8.09 -10.33
CA THR A 51 8.79 6.65 -10.20
C THR A 51 9.40 6.15 -8.89
N LEU A 52 8.56 5.69 -7.97
CA LEU A 52 8.96 5.26 -6.63
C LEU A 52 8.69 3.77 -6.42
N LEU A 53 9.63 3.05 -5.82
CA LEU A 53 9.36 1.75 -5.21
C LEU A 53 8.93 1.97 -3.76
N VAL A 54 7.70 1.61 -3.43
CA VAL A 54 7.12 1.83 -2.09
C VAL A 54 6.80 0.48 -1.45
N VAL A 55 7.19 0.33 -0.18
CA VAL A 55 6.90 -0.84 0.65
C VAL A 55 6.33 -0.36 1.97
N VAL A 56 5.14 -0.84 2.31
CA VAL A 56 4.53 -0.61 3.63
C VAL A 56 4.23 -1.95 4.29
N LEU A 57 4.76 -2.13 5.50
CA LEU A 57 4.57 -3.32 6.33
C LEU A 57 3.90 -2.89 7.64
N THR A 58 2.75 -3.49 7.95
CA THR A 58 2.03 -3.25 9.20
C THR A 58 1.76 -4.57 9.93
N ASP A 59 1.70 -4.52 11.26
CA ASP A 59 1.33 -5.64 12.12
C ASP A 59 0.32 -5.16 13.18
N GLY A 60 -0.32 -6.08 13.88
CA GLY A 60 -1.19 -5.79 15.01
C GLY A 60 -2.52 -5.13 14.65
N GLN A 61 -2.97 -5.23 13.41
CA GLN A 61 -4.20 -4.57 12.98
C GLN A 61 -5.44 -5.38 13.43
N PRO A 62 -6.47 -4.73 14.01
CA PRO A 62 -7.64 -5.45 14.54
C PRO A 62 -8.49 -6.08 13.42
N THR A 63 -8.51 -5.49 12.23
CA THR A 63 -9.18 -6.07 11.04
C THR A 63 -8.34 -5.87 9.78
N LEU A 64 -8.64 -6.64 8.73
CA LEU A 64 -8.02 -6.44 7.41
C LEU A 64 -8.24 -5.00 6.89
N GLU A 65 -9.46 -4.48 7.01
CA GLU A 65 -9.85 -3.15 6.53
C GLU A 65 -9.08 -2.04 7.23
N THR A 66 -8.89 -2.17 8.55
CA THR A 66 -8.06 -1.20 9.30
C THR A 66 -6.61 -1.23 8.84
N GLY A 67 -6.08 -2.41 8.52
CA GLY A 67 -4.73 -2.54 7.98
C GLY A 67 -4.58 -2.01 6.54
N ILE A 68 -5.56 -2.25 5.66
CA ILE A 68 -5.58 -1.64 4.32
C ILE A 68 -5.58 -0.11 4.43
N SER A 69 -6.48 0.43 5.26
CA SER A 69 -6.58 1.87 5.48
C SER A 69 -5.28 2.47 6.02
N LEU A 70 -4.60 1.76 6.92
CA LEU A 70 -3.31 2.21 7.47
C LEU A 70 -2.20 2.19 6.41
N VAL A 71 -2.16 1.14 5.59
CA VAL A 71 -1.20 1.03 4.48
C VAL A 71 -1.35 2.20 3.51
N GLU A 72 -2.58 2.51 3.09
CA GLU A 72 -2.87 3.57 2.13
C GLU A 72 -2.51 4.95 2.70
N GLN A 73 -2.95 5.25 3.93
CA GLN A 73 -2.60 6.51 4.60
C GLN A 73 -1.09 6.68 4.77
N THR A 74 -0.38 5.60 5.13
CA THR A 74 1.07 5.62 5.28
C THR A 74 1.77 5.87 3.95
N ALA A 75 1.35 5.18 2.89
CA ALA A 75 1.91 5.33 1.55
C ALA A 75 1.71 6.76 1.03
N THR A 76 0.50 7.29 1.09
CA THR A 76 0.18 8.66 0.64
C THR A 76 1.00 9.69 1.41
N THR A 77 1.03 9.57 2.75
CA THR A 77 1.80 10.49 3.60
C THR A 77 3.28 10.46 3.26
N LEU A 78 3.88 9.27 3.13
CA LEU A 78 5.29 9.10 2.82
C LEU A 78 5.66 9.66 1.44
N VAL A 79 4.90 9.31 0.40
CA VAL A 79 5.17 9.71 -0.98
C VAL A 79 5.06 11.23 -1.13
N HIS A 80 4.00 11.82 -0.59
CA HIS A 80 3.82 13.28 -0.63
C HIS A 80 4.94 13.98 0.14
N ALA A 81 5.27 13.53 1.35
CA ALA A 81 6.35 14.13 2.13
C ALA A 81 7.73 14.01 1.44
N LEU A 82 7.99 12.89 0.76
CA LEU A 82 9.24 12.65 0.05
C LEU A 82 9.37 13.51 -1.20
N VAL A 83 8.30 13.67 -1.96
CA VAL A 83 8.34 14.29 -3.28
C VAL A 83 8.00 15.79 -3.24
N ASP A 84 7.00 16.18 -2.44
CA ASP A 84 6.64 17.60 -2.29
C ASP A 84 7.61 18.36 -1.37
N GLY A 85 8.34 17.63 -0.52
CA GLY A 85 9.35 18.18 0.38
C GLY A 85 10.75 18.28 -0.22
N ALA A 86 10.97 17.77 -1.44
CA ALA A 86 12.23 17.82 -2.18
C ALA A 86 12.32 19.09 -3.05
#